data_AF-A0A1Y3WKZ7-F1
#
_entry.id   AF-A0A1Y3WKZ7-F1
#
_cell.length_a   1.000
_cell.length_b   1.000
_cell.length_c   1.000
_cell.angle_alpha   90.00
_cell.angle_beta   90.00
_cell.angle_gamma   90.00
#
_symmetry.space_group_name_H-M   'P 1'
#
loop_
_entity.id
_entity.type
_entity.pdbx_description
1 polymer ?
#
loop_
_entity_poly.entity_id
_entity_poly.type
_entity_poly.pdbx_seq_one_letter_code
_entity_poly.pdbx_strand_id
1 'polypeptide(L)'
;MQDGATRIFLNTHGKNKEEVRPELIEFLNYVENTNELQGETFHSEKVTKIQKAVQQIKSNEEIGVKYMQKWEEIAEARAEGRTEGREEYTLELIRKKQEKGKSLAQIAEDLEMTEEEIQSVLDRIKEEHEGQ
;
A
#
# COMPACT_ATOMS: atom_id res chain seq x y z
N MET A 1 -5.67 19.53 -24.30
CA MET A 1 -6.82 20.27 -23.76
C MET A 1 -6.46 20.72 -22.35
N GLN A 2 -6.53 22.02 -22.03
CA GLN A 2 -6.51 22.49 -20.65
C GLN A 2 -7.90 22.24 -20.06
N ASP A 3 -7.98 21.56 -18.93
CA ASP A 3 -9.20 21.08 -18.26
C ASP A 3 -10.11 22.19 -17.70
N GLY A 4 -9.80 23.48 -17.94
CA GLY A 4 -10.55 24.62 -17.42
C GLY A 4 -10.44 24.79 -15.89
N ALA A 5 -9.60 24.02 -15.20
CA ALA A 5 -9.48 24.09 -13.76
C ALA A 5 -8.59 25.26 -13.31
N THR A 6 -9.08 26.05 -12.35
CA THR A 6 -8.26 27.02 -11.63
C THR A 6 -7.54 26.33 -10.47
N ARG A 7 -6.21 26.43 -10.43
CA ARG A 7 -5.37 25.80 -9.40
C ARG A 7 -4.72 26.86 -8.53
N ILE A 8 -4.84 26.71 -7.21
CA ILE A 8 -4.21 27.58 -6.21
C ILE A 8 -3.20 26.73 -5.45
N PHE A 9 -1.97 27.23 -5.35
CA PHE A 9 -0.92 26.61 -4.56
C PHE A 9 -0.71 27.41 -3.28
N LEU A 10 -0.76 26.73 -2.14
CA LEU A 10 -0.53 27.30 -0.82
C LEU A 10 0.71 26.61 -0.22
N ASN A 11 1.60 27.40 0.39
CA ASN A 11 2.83 26.90 1.00
C ASN A 11 2.81 27.18 2.51
N THR A 12 2.91 26.13 3.31
CA THR A 12 2.90 26.26 4.78
C THR A 12 4.17 26.91 5.33
N HIS A 13 5.28 26.83 4.58
CA HIS A 13 6.58 27.44 4.90
C HIS A 13 6.80 28.80 4.21
N GLY A 14 5.73 29.45 3.75
CA GLY A 14 5.80 30.78 3.15
C GLY A 14 6.38 31.83 4.12
N LYS A 15 7.20 32.75 3.60
CA LYS A 15 7.84 33.81 4.42
C LYS A 15 7.06 35.13 4.44
N ASN A 16 6.03 35.26 3.61
CA ASN A 16 5.23 36.48 3.45
C ASN A 16 4.00 36.50 4.37
N LYS A 17 4.19 36.24 5.68
CA LYS A 17 3.09 36.19 6.65
C LYS A 17 2.30 37.51 6.72
N GLU A 18 2.96 38.65 6.55
CA GLU A 18 2.32 39.98 6.59
C GLU A 18 1.36 40.23 5.41
N GLU A 19 1.51 39.49 4.30
CA GLU A 19 0.68 39.63 3.11
C GLU A 19 -0.52 38.66 3.11
N VAL A 20 -0.60 37.78 4.12
CA VAL A 20 -1.59 36.70 4.19
C VAL A 20 -2.52 36.92 5.37
N ARG A 21 -3.80 36.60 5.19
CA ARG A 21 -4.78 36.71 6.27
C ARG A 21 -4.39 35.79 7.44
N PRO A 22 -4.43 36.27 8.70
CA PRO A 22 -4.08 35.48 9.88
C PRO A 22 -4.83 34.14 9.97
N GLU A 23 -6.11 34.12 9.57
CA GLU A 23 -6.95 32.91 9.51
C GLU A 23 -6.36 31.83 8.58
N LEU A 24 -5.76 32.23 7.45
CA LEU A 24 -5.14 31.30 6.51
C LEU A 24 -3.78 30.82 7.02
N ILE A 25 -3.01 31.68 7.70
CA ILE A 25 -1.76 31.31 8.34
C ILE A 25 -2.01 30.25 9.43
N GLU A 26 -3.02 30.47 10.26
CA GLU A 26 -3.42 29.52 11.31
C GLU A 26 -3.86 28.18 10.70
N PHE A 27 -4.62 28.19 9.60
CA PHE A 27 -4.98 26.98 8.88
C PHE A 27 -3.76 26.24 8.31
N LEU A 28 -2.82 26.96 7.69
CA LEU A 28 -1.61 26.34 7.14
C LEU A 28 -0.74 25.72 8.25
N ASN A 29 -0.60 26.42 9.38
CA ASN A 29 0.08 25.88 10.56
C ASN A 29 -0.62 24.64 11.11
N TYR A 30 -1.96 24.64 11.14
CA TYR A 30 -2.75 23.50 11.55
C TYR A 30 -2.51 22.27 10.66
N VAL A 31 -2.54 22.43 9.33
CA VAL A 31 -2.33 21.34 8.37
C VAL A 31 -0.93 20.75 8.51
N GLU A 32 0.08 21.58 8.77
CA GLU A 32 1.46 21.12 8.96
C GLU A 32 1.63 20.33 10.27
N ASN A 33 1.04 20.82 11.37
CA ASN A 33 1.31 20.34 12.73
C ASN A 33 0.09 19.68 13.40
N THR A 34 -0.84 19.09 12.62
CA THR A 34 -2.14 18.60 13.12
C THR A 34 -2.06 17.63 14.31
N ASN A 35 -0.98 16.84 14.40
CA ASN A 35 -0.79 15.89 15.50
C ASN A 35 -0.27 16.52 16.79
N GLU A 36 0.48 17.62 16.69
CA GLU A 36 1.12 18.31 17.81
C GLU A 36 0.16 19.32 18.46
N LEU A 37 -0.75 19.89 17.66
CA LEU A 37 -1.73 20.89 18.09
C LEU A 37 -3.00 20.25 18.71
N GLN A 38 -2.94 18.97 19.11
CA GLN A 38 -4.07 18.27 19.73
C GLN A 38 -4.34 18.81 21.14
N GLY A 39 -5.30 19.73 21.24
CA GLY A 39 -5.68 20.37 22.51
C GLY A 39 -5.51 21.89 22.51
N GLU A 40 -4.97 22.45 21.43
CA GLU A 40 -4.89 23.90 21.27
C GLU A 40 -6.25 24.52 20.95
N THR A 41 -6.40 25.77 21.39
CA THR A 41 -7.53 26.62 21.02
C THR A 41 -7.13 27.47 19.82
N PHE A 42 -7.82 27.29 18.71
CA PHE A 42 -7.62 28.08 17.50
C PHE A 42 -8.48 29.34 17.53
N HIS A 43 -7.96 30.44 17.02
CA HIS A 43 -8.69 31.70 16.87
C HIS A 43 -9.72 31.60 15.74
N SER A 44 -9.44 30.83 14.70
CA SER A 44 -10.36 30.56 13.60
C SER A 44 -11.42 29.53 13.99
N GLU A 45 -12.69 29.93 13.86
CA GLU A 45 -13.81 29.01 13.95
C GLU A 45 -13.75 27.90 12.90
N LYS A 46 -13.20 28.19 11.71
CA LYS A 46 -13.07 27.19 10.64
C LYS A 46 -12.06 26.11 11.01
N VAL A 47 -10.89 26.51 11.50
CA VAL A 47 -9.86 25.56 11.96
C VAL A 47 -10.38 24.73 13.13
N THR A 48 -11.09 25.36 14.07
CA THR A 48 -11.75 24.66 15.19
C THR A 48 -12.77 23.62 14.71
N LYS A 49 -13.59 23.94 13.71
CA LYS A 49 -14.55 22.99 13.12
C LYS A 49 -13.85 21.81 12.44
N ILE A 50 -12.77 22.07 11.71
CA ILE A 50 -11.96 21.03 11.07
C ILE A 50 -11.36 20.10 12.13
N GLN A 51 -10.75 20.66 13.18
CA GLN A 51 -10.17 19.87 14.26
C GLN A 51 -11.20 18.96 14.94
N LYS A 52 -12.40 19.48 15.23
CA LYS A 52 -13.48 18.67 15.81
C LYS A 52 -13.89 17.51 14.90
N ALA A 53 -14.02 17.76 13.60
CA ALA A 53 -14.34 16.70 12.64
C ALA A 53 -13.23 15.63 12.57
N VAL A 54 -11.96 16.06 12.55
CA VAL A 54 -10.80 15.14 12.59
C VAL A 54 -10.79 14.31 13.88
N GLN A 55 -11.05 14.94 15.04
CA GLN A 55 -11.12 14.23 16.32
C GLN A 55 -12.24 13.19 16.34
N GLN A 56 -13.43 13.54 15.82
CA GLN A 56 -14.55 12.59 15.73
C GLN A 56 -14.22 11.37 14.87
N ILE A 57 -13.58 11.57 13.71
CA ILE A 57 -13.13 10.49 12.84
C ILE A 57 -12.07 9.63 13.54
N LYS A 58 -11.08 10.25 14.19
CA LYS A 58 -10.03 9.53 14.93
C LYS A 58 -10.58 8.73 16.13
N SER A 59 -11.62 9.23 16.80
CA SER A 59 -12.29 8.53 17.89
C SER A 59 -13.26 7.45 17.43
N ASN A 60 -13.56 7.38 16.12
CA ASN A 60 -14.46 6.37 15.59
C ASN A 60 -13.72 5.04 15.45
N GLU A 61 -13.94 4.15 16.41
CA GLU A 61 -13.35 2.81 16.46
C GLU A 61 -13.64 1.98 15.20
N GLU A 62 -14.83 2.13 14.59
CA GLU A 62 -15.19 1.43 13.35
C GLU A 62 -14.25 1.79 12.20
N ILE A 63 -13.82 3.06 12.13
CA ILE A 63 -12.85 3.52 11.13
C ILE A 63 -11.48 2.89 11.42
N GLY A 64 -11.07 2.85 12.69
CA GLY A 64 -9.84 2.17 13.10
C GLY A 64 -9.80 0.70 12.70
N VAL A 65 -10.90 -0.04 12.94
CA VAL A 65 -11.04 -1.46 12.56
C VAL A 65 -10.93 -1.63 11.05
N LYS A 66 -11.60 -0.80 10.25
CA LYS A 66 -11.51 -0.85 8.78
C LYS A 66 -10.08 -0.65 8.27
N TYR A 67 -9.31 0.26 8.90
CA TYR A 67 -7.91 0.45 8.54
C TYR A 67 -7.04 -0.76 8.91
N MET A 68 -7.29 -1.37 10.07
CA MET A 68 -6.56 -2.57 10.51
C MET A 68 -6.83 -3.76 9.58
N GLN A 69 -8.08 -4.03 9.27
CA GLN A 69 -8.48 -5.08 8.33
C GLN A 69 -7.82 -4.88 6.96
N LYS A 70 -7.90 -3.66 6.41
CA LYS A 70 -7.24 -3.35 5.13
C LYS A 70 -5.72 -3.56 5.19
N TRP A 71 -5.10 -3.26 6.32
CA TRP A 71 -3.67 -3.48 6.50
C TRP A 71 -3.34 -4.97 6.51
N GLU A 72 -4.15 -5.79 7.20
CA GLU A 72 -4.04 -7.25 7.21
C GLU A 72 -4.22 -7.84 5.80
N GLU A 73 -5.28 -7.44 5.09
CA GLU A 73 -5.54 -7.87 3.70
C GLU A 73 -4.36 -7.55 2.76
N ILE A 74 -3.77 -6.35 2.88
CA ILE A 74 -2.60 -5.97 2.07
C ILE A 74 -1.37 -6.79 2.47
N ALA A 75 -1.18 -7.06 3.76
CA ALA A 75 -0.05 -7.86 4.23
C ALA A 75 -0.15 -9.31 3.75
N GLU A 76 -1.35 -9.88 3.79
CA GLU A 76 -1.68 -11.22 3.29
C GLU A 76 -1.49 -11.30 1.77
N ALA A 77 -2.10 -10.39 1.01
CA ALA A 77 -1.94 -10.35 -0.45
C ALA A 77 -0.46 -10.19 -0.88
N ARG A 78 0.35 -9.47 -0.10
CA ARG A 78 1.81 -9.37 -0.34
C ARG A 78 2.58 -10.64 0.03
N ALA A 79 2.10 -11.42 0.99
CA ALA A 79 2.69 -12.71 1.35
C ALA A 79 2.34 -13.77 0.30
N GLU A 80 1.07 -13.81 -0.13
CA GLU A 80 0.57 -14.64 -1.21
C GLU A 80 1.30 -14.34 -2.51
N GLY A 81 1.31 -13.08 -2.98
CA GLY A 81 1.99 -12.72 -4.23
C GLY A 81 3.51 -12.98 -4.23
N ARG A 82 4.17 -12.99 -3.07
CA ARG A 82 5.58 -13.42 -2.96
C ARG A 82 5.75 -14.92 -3.09
N THR A 83 4.78 -15.69 -2.60
CA THR A 83 4.76 -17.15 -2.69
C THR A 83 4.44 -17.57 -4.11
N GLU A 84 3.37 -17.03 -4.68
CA GLU A 84 2.95 -17.26 -6.08
C GLU A 84 4.08 -16.90 -7.05
N GLY A 85 4.66 -15.69 -6.94
CA GLY A 85 5.76 -15.29 -7.83
C GLY A 85 7.01 -16.17 -7.71
N ARG A 86 7.27 -16.76 -6.55
CA ARG A 86 8.35 -17.75 -6.38
C ARG A 86 8.00 -19.06 -7.07
N GLU A 87 6.77 -19.53 -6.91
CA GLU A 87 6.29 -20.78 -7.51
C GLU A 87 6.24 -20.67 -9.04
N GLU A 88 5.70 -19.58 -9.59
CA GLU A 88 5.69 -19.28 -11.03
C GLU A 88 7.11 -19.24 -11.61
N TYR A 89 8.03 -18.55 -10.94
CA TYR A 89 9.43 -18.49 -11.37
C TYR A 89 10.09 -19.88 -11.34
N THR A 90 9.83 -20.66 -10.30
CA THR A 90 10.35 -22.03 -10.17
C THR A 90 9.82 -22.92 -11.29
N LEU A 91 8.53 -22.83 -11.60
CA LEU A 91 7.93 -23.53 -12.73
C LEU A 91 8.59 -23.14 -14.06
N GLU A 92 8.81 -21.85 -14.30
CA GLU A 92 9.45 -21.37 -15.53
C GLU A 92 10.85 -21.98 -15.69
N LEU A 93 11.61 -22.08 -14.59
CA LEU A 93 12.91 -22.75 -14.58
C LEU A 93 12.80 -24.25 -14.86
N ILE A 94 11.83 -24.95 -14.25
CA ILE A 94 11.58 -26.37 -14.48
C ILE A 94 11.26 -26.61 -15.97
N ARG A 95 10.32 -25.86 -16.54
CA ARG A 95 9.93 -25.97 -17.96
C ARG A 95 11.12 -25.73 -18.89
N LYS A 96 11.90 -24.66 -18.67
CA LYS A 96 13.13 -24.37 -19.43
C LYS A 96 14.18 -25.47 -19.34
N LYS A 97 14.27 -26.18 -18.21
CA LYS A 97 15.20 -27.31 -18.06
C LYS A 97 14.67 -28.59 -18.71
N GLN A 98 13.36 -28.84 -18.66
CA GLN A 98 12.71 -29.95 -19.39
C GLN A 98 12.84 -29.79 -20.90
N GLU A 99 12.67 -28.59 -21.44
CA GLU A 99 12.90 -28.28 -22.86
C GLU A 99 14.34 -28.55 -23.30
N LYS A 100 15.30 -28.44 -22.37
CA LYS A 100 16.72 -28.81 -22.58
C LYS A 100 17.00 -30.30 -22.41
N GLY A 101 15.96 -31.12 -22.19
CA GLY A 101 16.06 -32.57 -22.06
C GLY A 101 16.59 -33.07 -20.72
N LYS A 102 16.59 -32.24 -19.67
CA LYS A 102 17.01 -32.66 -18.32
C LYS A 102 15.96 -33.58 -17.69
N SER A 103 16.40 -34.63 -17.00
CA SER A 103 15.51 -35.50 -16.21
C SER A 103 15.04 -34.80 -14.92
N LEU A 104 13.99 -35.31 -14.28
CA LEU A 104 13.49 -34.79 -13.00
C LEU A 104 14.58 -34.78 -11.92
N ALA A 105 15.34 -35.88 -11.78
CA ALA A 105 16.46 -35.96 -10.85
C ALA A 105 17.52 -34.86 -11.08
N GLN A 106 17.85 -34.57 -12.34
CA GLN A 106 18.81 -33.51 -12.68
C GLN A 106 18.25 -32.11 -12.39
N ILE A 107 16.95 -31.91 -12.55
CA ILE A 107 16.28 -30.64 -12.25
C ILE A 107 16.21 -30.41 -10.73
N ALA A 108 15.88 -31.46 -9.98
CA ALA A 108 15.88 -31.47 -8.52
C ALA A 108 17.27 -31.09 -7.98
N GLU A 109 18.33 -31.73 -8.48
CA GLU A 109 19.71 -31.39 -8.15
C GLU A 109 20.07 -29.94 -8.52
N ASP A 110 19.78 -29.52 -9.76
CA ASP A 110 20.05 -28.16 -10.26
C ASP A 110 19.37 -27.04 -9.46
N LEU A 111 18.22 -27.32 -8.86
CA LEU A 111 17.40 -26.35 -8.13
C LEU A 111 17.52 -26.52 -6.61
N GLU A 112 18.33 -27.47 -6.14
CA GLU A 112 18.48 -27.82 -4.72
C GLU A 112 17.14 -28.17 -4.06
N MET A 113 16.28 -28.89 -4.80
CA MET A 113 14.94 -29.33 -4.40
C MET A 113 14.85 -30.86 -4.46
N THR A 114 13.84 -31.45 -3.82
CA THR A 114 13.53 -32.88 -3.99
C THR A 114 12.67 -33.12 -5.22
N GLU A 115 12.66 -34.35 -5.74
CA GLU A 115 11.79 -34.71 -6.87
C GLU A 115 10.30 -34.52 -6.53
N GLU A 116 9.92 -34.73 -5.27
CA GLU A 116 8.56 -34.47 -4.78
C GLU A 116 8.20 -32.97 -4.81
N GLU A 117 9.12 -32.08 -4.44
CA GLU A 117 8.90 -30.63 -4.50
C GLU A 117 8.75 -30.16 -5.96
N ILE A 118 9.58 -30.67 -6.88
CA ILE A 118 9.47 -30.40 -8.32
C ILE A 118 8.12 -30.90 -8.85
N GLN A 119 7.69 -32.10 -8.45
CA GLN A 119 6.43 -32.68 -8.86
C GLN A 119 5.24 -31.88 -8.33
N SER A 120 5.30 -31.43 -7.07
CA SER A 120 4.26 -30.59 -6.45
C SER A 120 4.07 -29.25 -7.20
N VAL A 121 5.16 -28.59 -7.60
CA VAL A 121 5.08 -27.35 -8.40
C VAL A 121 4.45 -27.61 -9.78
N LEU A 122 4.77 -28.74 -10.41
CA LEU A 122 4.19 -29.11 -11.71
C LEU A 122 2.69 -29.44 -11.62
N ASP A 123 2.25 -30.06 -10.52
CA ASP A 123 0.86 -30.47 -10.34
C ASP A 123 -0.04 -29.30 -9.98
N ARG A 124 0.39 -28.39 -9.10
CA ARG A 124 -0.40 -27.21 -8.71
C ARG A 124 -0.80 -26.33 -9.89
N ILE A 125 0.05 -26.21 -10.91
CA ILE A 125 -0.24 -25.37 -12.09
C ILE A 125 -1.05 -26.10 -13.16
N LYS A 126 -1.06 -27.45 -13.18
CA LYS A 126 -2.05 -28.18 -13.99
C LYS A 126 -3.46 -27.92 -13.48
N GLU A 127 -3.64 -27.91 -12.17
CA GLU A 127 -4.94 -27.63 -11.54
C GLU A 127 -5.42 -26.19 -11.81
N GLU A 128 -4.52 -25.21 -11.80
CA GLU A 128 -4.85 -23.80 -12.15
C GLU A 128 -5.24 -23.60 -13.62
N HIS A 129 -4.66 -24.39 -14.54
CA HIS A 129 -5.00 -24.32 -15.97
C HIS A 129 -6.27 -25.11 -16.34
N GLU A 130 -6.65 -26.13 -15.57
CA GLU A 130 -7.90 -26.89 -15.77
C GLU A 130 -9.12 -26.22 -15.12
N GLY A 131 -8.90 -25.27 -14.19
CA GLY A 131 -9.94 -24.49 -13.52
C GLY A 131 -10.37 -23.18 -14.19
N GLN A 132 -9.77 -22.82 -15.33
CA GLN A 132 -10.11 -21.64 -16.15
C GLN A 132 -10.84 -22.02 -17.45
#